data_AF-A0A7L2N331-F1
#
_entry.id   AF-A0A7L2N331-F1
#
_cell.length_a   1.000
_cell.length_b   1.000
_cell.length_c   1.000
_cell.angle_alpha   90.00
_cell.angle_beta   90.00
_cell.angle_gamma   90.00
#
_symmetry.space_group_name_H-M   'P 1'
#
loop_
_entity.id
_entity.type
_entity.pdbx_description
1 polymer ?
#
loop_
_entity_poly.entity_id
_entity_poly.type
_entity_poly.pdbx_seq_one_letter_code
_entity_poly.pdbx_strand_id
1 'polypeptide(L)'
;MWPCLLLALALLGTVPGSLPGFQAVLLPRQHSGRCPWAQVNAWCQPMPVPQSYCQNTYRGQLASVHSSARNQELQKQAQTYHLLLAPWIGAVTSRRAGKWESYWEDSSPWNYANWAPTQPLHIVTTCTTLSVRDGLWRSRFCFQLRPFICQY
;
A
#
# COMPACT_ATOMS: atom_id res chain seq x y z
N MET A 1 9.67 30.34 -51.15
CA MET A 1 8.37 29.90 -50.59
C MET A 1 8.45 28.42 -50.27
N TRP A 2 8.85 28.07 -49.03
CA TRP A 2 8.67 26.76 -48.41
C TRP A 2 8.74 26.98 -46.89
N PRO A 3 7.65 26.74 -46.13
CA PRO A 3 7.64 27.00 -44.70
C PRO A 3 8.00 25.76 -43.87
N CYS A 4 8.86 26.04 -42.88
CA CYS A 4 8.90 25.58 -41.49
C CYS A 4 8.46 24.15 -41.09
N LEU A 5 9.42 23.45 -40.48
CA LEU A 5 9.33 22.66 -39.24
C LEU A 5 8.00 22.79 -38.47
N LEU A 6 7.45 21.66 -37.99
CA LEU A 6 7.29 21.37 -36.57
C LEU A 6 6.51 20.05 -36.34
N LEU A 7 7.04 19.30 -35.37
CA LEU A 7 6.35 18.52 -34.33
C LEU A 7 5.89 17.07 -34.61
N ALA A 8 6.70 16.20 -34.00
CA ALA A 8 6.38 14.88 -33.49
C ALA A 8 5.04 14.81 -32.77
N LEU A 9 4.26 13.78 -33.10
CA LEU A 9 3.24 13.22 -32.22
C LEU A 9 3.72 11.86 -31.75
N ALA A 10 4.57 11.87 -30.72
CA ALA A 10 4.69 10.72 -29.85
C ALA A 10 3.32 10.55 -29.17
N LEU A 11 2.64 9.45 -29.47
CA LEU A 11 1.43 9.02 -28.76
C LEU A 11 1.83 8.70 -27.32
N LEU A 12 1.84 9.73 -26.47
CA LEU A 12 1.80 9.57 -25.03
C LEU A 12 0.45 8.93 -24.71
N GLY A 13 0.45 7.60 -24.62
CA GLY A 13 -0.57 6.89 -23.86
C GLY A 13 -0.46 7.34 -22.41
N THR A 14 -1.18 8.40 -22.07
CA THR A 14 -1.39 8.79 -20.69
C THR A 14 -2.27 7.72 -20.06
N VAL A 15 -1.65 6.85 -19.25
CA VAL A 15 -2.38 6.02 -18.31
C VAL A 15 -3.21 6.96 -17.44
N PRO A 16 -4.55 6.87 -17.43
CA PRO A 16 -5.36 7.70 -16.56
C PRO A 16 -5.16 7.23 -15.12
N GLY A 17 -4.74 8.12 -14.23
CA GLY A 17 -5.01 7.97 -12.79
C GLY A 17 -3.84 7.67 -11.86
N SER A 18 -2.65 8.23 -12.08
CA SER A 18 -1.74 8.48 -10.95
C SER A 18 -2.13 9.81 -10.31
N LEU A 19 -2.85 9.77 -9.19
CA LEU A 19 -3.00 10.94 -8.32
C LEU A 19 -1.62 11.30 -7.75
N PRO A 20 -1.29 12.60 -7.61
CA PRO A 20 -0.03 13.00 -7.00
C PRO A 20 0.03 12.47 -5.56
N GLY A 21 1.05 11.66 -5.24
CA GLY A 21 1.35 11.16 -3.89
C GLY A 21 1.05 9.68 -3.59
N PHE A 22 0.57 8.88 -4.56
CA PHE A 22 0.19 7.49 -4.29
C PHE A 22 0.56 6.48 -5.37
N GLN A 23 1.21 5.38 -4.95
CA GLN A 23 1.50 4.23 -5.80
C GLN A 23 1.12 2.93 -5.06
N ALA A 24 0.19 2.16 -5.65
CA ALA A 24 -0.04 0.80 -5.20
C ALA A 24 1.13 -0.05 -5.69
N VAL A 25 1.89 -0.61 -4.75
CA VAL A 25 3.00 -1.50 -5.08
C VAL A 25 2.41 -2.88 -5.28
N LEU A 26 2.21 -3.21 -6.54
CA LEU A 26 2.09 -4.60 -6.95
C LEU A 26 3.42 -5.28 -6.64
N LEU A 27 3.35 -6.41 -5.93
CA LEU A 27 4.49 -7.26 -5.59
C LEU A 27 5.58 -7.17 -6.68
N PRO A 28 6.86 -6.91 -6.32
CA PRO A 28 7.88 -6.54 -7.30
C PRO A 28 7.91 -7.55 -8.44
N ARG A 29 7.68 -7.07 -9.67
CA ARG A 29 7.81 -7.87 -10.91
C ARG A 29 9.21 -8.47 -10.93
N GLN A 30 9.28 -9.79 -11.00
CA GLN A 30 10.51 -10.56 -11.03
C GLN A 30 11.30 -10.24 -12.31
N HIS A 31 12.25 -9.32 -12.24
CA HIS A 31 13.28 -9.21 -13.26
C HIS A 31 14.35 -10.26 -12.97
N SER A 32 14.50 -11.17 -13.92
CA SER A 32 15.54 -12.21 -14.01
C SER A 32 16.88 -11.77 -13.39
N GLY A 33 17.30 -12.47 -12.35
CA GLY A 33 18.68 -12.46 -11.87
C GLY A 33 19.01 -11.52 -10.70
N ARG A 34 18.03 -10.83 -10.10
CA ARG A 34 18.23 -10.15 -8.82
C ARG A 34 17.20 -10.65 -7.83
N CYS A 35 17.66 -11.09 -6.67
CA CYS A 35 16.75 -11.46 -5.58
C CYS A 35 15.74 -10.33 -5.35
N PRO A 36 14.45 -10.62 -5.11
CA PRO A 36 13.45 -9.59 -4.81
C PRO A 36 13.70 -8.81 -3.50
N TRP A 37 14.86 -9.02 -2.86
CA TRP A 37 15.20 -8.65 -1.49
C TRP A 37 16.59 -8.00 -1.49
N ALA A 38 16.83 -7.04 -0.58
CA ALA A 38 18.15 -6.45 -0.40
C ALA A 38 19.19 -7.54 -0.08
N GLN A 39 20.32 -7.50 -0.78
CA GLN A 39 21.38 -8.50 -0.67
C GLN A 39 22.32 -8.13 0.49
N VAL A 40 22.32 -8.94 1.55
CA VAL A 40 23.39 -8.94 2.56
C VAL A 40 23.86 -10.39 2.73
N ASN A 41 25.13 -10.64 2.45
CA ASN A 41 25.85 -11.89 2.72
C ASN A 41 25.25 -13.17 2.09
N ALA A 42 24.65 -13.07 0.90
CA ALA A 42 24.13 -14.20 0.11
C ALA A 42 22.91 -14.96 0.67
N TRP A 43 22.18 -14.38 1.63
CA TRP A 43 20.92 -14.94 2.14
C TRP A 43 19.73 -14.06 1.74
N CYS A 44 18.69 -14.65 1.14
CA CYS A 44 17.42 -13.98 0.85
C CYS A 44 16.66 -13.75 2.16
N GLN A 45 16.65 -12.50 2.66
CA GLN A 45 15.82 -12.14 3.81
C GLN A 45 14.34 -11.99 3.38
N PRO A 46 13.38 -12.35 4.25
CA PRO A 46 11.97 -11.98 4.04
C PRO A 46 11.87 -10.47 3.84
N MET A 47 11.00 -9.99 2.96
CA MET A 47 10.76 -8.56 2.68
C MET A 47 10.98 -7.66 3.91
N PRO A 48 11.60 -6.47 3.75
CA PRO A 48 11.42 -5.42 4.73
C PRO A 48 9.92 -5.22 4.92
N VAL A 49 9.47 -5.17 6.17
CA VAL A 49 8.10 -4.80 6.58
C VAL A 49 7.61 -3.70 5.62
N PRO A 50 6.44 -3.83 4.95
CA PRO A 50 6.04 -2.95 3.83
C PRO A 50 6.25 -1.44 4.08
N GLN A 51 6.17 -1.00 5.34
CA GLN A 51 6.57 0.32 5.82
C GLN A 51 8.00 0.72 5.41
N SER A 52 9.00 -0.12 5.66
CA SER A 52 10.39 0.13 5.28
C SER A 52 10.57 0.25 3.77
N TYR A 53 9.80 -0.49 2.96
CA TYR A 53 9.85 -0.34 1.50
C TYR A 53 9.35 1.04 1.08
N CYS A 54 8.21 1.51 1.62
CA CYS A 54 7.68 2.83 1.33
C CYS A 54 8.67 3.94 1.74
N GLN A 55 9.30 3.80 2.91
CA GLN A 55 10.30 4.75 3.43
C GLN A 55 11.57 4.81 2.57
N ASN A 56 12.10 3.65 2.16
CA ASN A 56 13.36 3.60 1.43
C ASN A 56 13.23 3.93 -0.06
N THR A 57 12.11 3.55 -0.67
CA THR A 57 11.89 3.70 -2.12
C THR A 57 11.28 5.04 -2.47
N TYR A 58 10.28 5.47 -1.71
CA TYR A 58 9.48 6.67 -2.03
C TYR A 58 9.68 7.81 -1.04
N ARG A 59 10.51 7.63 0.00
CA ARG A 59 10.59 8.56 1.15
C ARG A 59 9.21 8.80 1.79
N GLY A 60 8.33 7.80 1.67
CA GLY A 60 6.95 7.83 2.13
C GLY A 60 6.69 6.83 3.24
N GLN A 61 5.41 6.53 3.46
CA GLN A 61 4.94 5.61 4.50
C GLN A 61 3.84 4.72 3.94
N LEU A 62 3.44 3.66 4.64
CA LEU A 62 2.20 2.97 4.28
C LEU A 62 1.01 3.91 4.44
N ALA A 63 0.00 3.72 3.60
CA ALA A 63 -1.16 4.59 3.57
C ALA A 63 -1.90 4.59 4.91
N SER A 64 -2.11 5.79 5.47
CA SER A 64 -3.06 6.06 6.54
C SER A 64 -4.36 6.62 5.97
N VAL A 65 -5.45 6.42 6.71
CA VAL A 65 -6.79 6.79 6.24
C VAL A 65 -7.50 7.58 7.32
N HIS A 66 -7.82 8.84 7.00
CA HIS A 66 -8.42 9.81 7.93
C HIS A 66 -9.82 10.27 7.51
N SER A 67 -10.39 9.69 6.45
CA SER A 67 -11.74 10.01 5.97
C SER A 67 -12.31 8.91 5.07
N SER A 68 -13.64 8.90 4.92
CA SER A 68 -14.33 8.00 3.99
C SER A 68 -13.96 8.29 2.53
N ALA A 69 -13.80 9.56 2.16
CA ALA A 69 -13.34 9.97 0.84
C ALA A 69 -11.94 9.37 0.53
N ARG A 70 -11.01 9.47 1.48
CA ARG A 70 -9.67 8.89 1.37
C ARG A 70 -9.72 7.37 1.24
N ASN A 71 -10.59 6.71 2.01
CA ASN A 71 -10.78 5.26 1.92
C ASN A 71 -11.30 4.81 0.54
N GLN A 72 -12.29 5.53 0.01
CA GLN A 72 -12.88 5.25 -1.31
C GLN A 72 -11.89 5.49 -2.44
N GLU A 73 -11.07 6.54 -2.34
CA GLU A 73 -9.99 6.82 -3.30
C GLU A 73 -8.99 5.66 -3.37
N LEU A 74 -8.49 5.20 -2.21
CA LEU A 74 -7.59 4.05 -2.14
C LEU A 74 -8.23 2.76 -2.66
N GLN A 75 -9.51 2.54 -2.36
CA GLN A 75 -10.24 1.38 -2.85
C GLN A 75 -10.33 1.40 -4.39
N LYS A 76 -10.74 2.52 -4.98
CA LYS A 76 -10.86 2.68 -6.43
C LYS A 76 -9.50 2.51 -7.11
N GLN A 77 -8.45 3.12 -6.55
CA GLN A 77 -7.10 2.93 -7.06
C GLN A 77 -6.67 1.47 -6.98
N ALA A 78 -6.91 0.77 -5.87
CA ALA A 78 -6.56 -0.64 -5.74
C ALA A 78 -7.35 -1.56 -6.71
N GLN A 79 -8.57 -1.17 -7.09
CA GLN A 79 -9.38 -1.90 -8.07
C GLN A 79 -8.77 -1.87 -9.48
N THR A 80 -8.07 -0.80 -9.88
CA THR A 80 -7.47 -0.69 -11.23
C THR A 80 -6.33 -1.69 -11.45
N TYR A 81 -5.73 -2.20 -10.39
CA TYR A 81 -4.62 -3.15 -10.47
C TYR A 81 -5.05 -4.62 -10.45
N HIS A 82 -6.36 -4.92 -10.46
CA HIS A 82 -6.91 -6.28 -10.49
C HIS A 82 -6.24 -7.24 -9.48
N LEU A 83 -6.07 -6.74 -8.25
CA LEU A 83 -5.36 -7.46 -7.18
C LEU A 83 -6.04 -8.76 -6.80
N LEU A 84 -5.27 -9.86 -6.78
CA LEU A 84 -5.73 -11.15 -6.24
C LEU A 84 -5.89 -11.13 -4.72
N LEU A 85 -5.06 -10.33 -4.03
CA LEU A 85 -5.03 -10.20 -2.58
C LEU A 85 -5.27 -8.76 -2.17
N ALA A 86 -6.09 -8.56 -1.12
CA ALA A 86 -6.31 -7.25 -0.52
C ALA A 86 -4.97 -6.63 -0.06
N PRO A 87 -4.66 -5.39 -0.44
CA PRO A 87 -3.39 -4.76 -0.11
C PRO A 87 -3.32 -4.31 1.34
N TRP A 88 -2.10 -4.26 1.89
CA TRP A 88 -1.81 -3.65 3.18
C TRP A 88 -1.99 -2.13 3.16
N ILE A 89 -2.52 -1.61 4.26
CA ILE A 89 -2.47 -0.21 4.67
C ILE A 89 -1.72 -0.12 6.00
N GLY A 90 -1.32 1.08 6.42
CA GLY A 90 -0.42 1.29 7.57
C GLY A 90 -1.03 1.06 8.95
N ALA A 91 -2.20 0.44 9.04
CA ALA A 91 -2.88 0.20 10.32
C ALA A 91 -2.41 -1.13 10.94
N VAL A 92 -2.05 -1.07 12.21
CA VAL A 92 -1.68 -2.23 13.03
C VAL A 92 -2.57 -2.27 14.27
N THR A 93 -3.05 -3.45 14.62
CA THR A 93 -3.74 -3.71 15.90
C THR A 93 -2.83 -4.53 16.79
N SER A 94 -2.46 -4.00 17.95
CA SER A 94 -1.62 -4.71 18.93
C SER A 94 -2.05 -4.41 20.37
N ARG A 95 -1.53 -5.19 21.32
CA ARG A 95 -1.82 -4.99 22.74
C ARG A 95 -0.86 -3.96 23.33
N ARG A 96 -1.37 -2.78 23.69
CA ARG A 96 -0.64 -1.67 24.28
C ARG A 96 -1.21 -1.36 25.66
N ALA A 97 -0.34 -1.21 26.66
CA ALA A 97 -0.75 -0.96 28.05
C ALA A 97 -1.89 -1.90 28.55
N GLY A 98 -1.86 -3.18 28.13
CA GLY A 98 -2.86 -4.17 28.51
C GLY A 98 -4.16 -4.18 27.69
N LYS A 99 -4.40 -3.19 26.83
CA LYS A 99 -5.59 -3.06 25.98
C LYS A 99 -5.27 -3.30 24.51
N TRP A 100 -6.25 -3.77 23.74
CA TRP A 100 -6.13 -3.87 22.29
C TRP A 100 -6.39 -2.50 21.67
N GLU A 101 -5.44 -2.04 20.86
CA GLU A 101 -5.49 -0.73 20.22
C GLU A 101 -5.08 -0.85 18.76
N SER A 102 -5.72 -0.05 17.91
CA SER A 102 -5.31 0.12 16.52
C SER A 102 -4.66 1.49 16.33
N TYR A 103 -3.60 1.53 15.55
CA TYR A 103 -2.82 2.74 15.30
C TYR A 103 -2.20 2.70 13.91
N TRP A 104 -1.84 3.88 13.40
CA TRP A 104 -1.10 4.00 12.16
C TRP A 104 0.42 3.95 12.41
N GLU A 105 1.16 3.24 11.55
CA GLU A 105 2.62 3.15 11.63
C GLU A 105 3.31 4.49 11.35
N ASP A 106 2.61 5.42 10.68
CA ASP A 106 3.08 6.78 10.44
C ASP A 106 2.88 7.74 11.62
N SER A 107 2.37 7.23 12.74
CA SER A 107 2.06 7.99 13.96
C SER A 107 0.99 9.07 13.76
N SER A 108 0.24 9.03 12.65
CA SER A 108 -0.91 9.91 12.44
C SER A 108 -2.07 9.57 13.40
N PRO A 109 -3.01 10.52 13.64
CA PRO A 109 -4.11 10.29 14.56
C PRO A 109 -5.04 9.14 14.12
N TRP A 110 -5.44 8.29 15.06
CA TRP A 110 -6.48 7.28 14.85
C TRP A 110 -7.88 7.90 14.96
N ASN A 111 -8.32 8.60 13.91
CA ASN A 111 -9.57 9.37 13.87
C ASN A 111 -10.63 8.84 12.89
N TYR A 112 -10.32 7.78 12.16
CA TYR A 112 -11.24 7.15 11.21
C TYR A 112 -11.01 5.64 11.20
N ALA A 113 -12.10 4.89 11.10
CA ALA A 113 -12.05 3.44 11.02
C ALA A 113 -13.13 2.92 10.05
N ASN A 114 -12.74 2.00 9.16
CA ASN A 114 -13.68 1.35 8.24
C ASN A 114 -13.63 -0.18 8.37
N TRP A 115 -13.63 -0.68 9.61
CA TRP A 115 -13.54 -2.11 9.91
C TRP A 115 -14.73 -2.89 9.35
N ALA A 116 -14.45 -4.09 8.83
CA ALA A 116 -15.50 -5.06 8.59
C ALA A 116 -16.14 -5.52 9.91
N PRO A 117 -17.37 -6.07 9.88
CA PRO A 117 -17.96 -6.70 11.06
C PRO A 117 -16.98 -7.67 11.72
N THR A 118 -16.94 -7.67 13.05
CA THR A 118 -16.05 -8.50 13.90
C THR A 118 -14.54 -8.22 13.73
N GLN A 119 -14.16 -7.07 13.18
CA GLN A 119 -12.77 -6.60 13.09
C GLN A 119 -12.58 -5.33 13.96
N PRO A 120 -11.34 -5.03 14.39
CA PRO A 120 -10.14 -5.84 14.25
C PRO A 120 -10.14 -7.07 15.17
N LEU A 121 -9.29 -8.05 14.86
CA LEU A 121 -9.12 -9.21 15.71
C LEU A 121 -8.24 -8.87 16.93
N HIS A 122 -8.79 -9.08 18.13
CA HIS A 122 -8.15 -8.81 19.42
C HIS A 122 -7.51 -10.08 20.04
N ILE A 123 -6.73 -10.80 19.25
CA ILE A 123 -6.13 -12.09 19.67
C ILE A 123 -4.60 -12.08 19.64
N VAL A 124 -4.01 -11.46 18.62
CA VAL A 124 -2.57 -11.29 18.42
C VAL A 124 -2.33 -9.96 17.71
N THR A 125 -1.08 -9.53 17.63
CA THR A 125 -0.73 -8.42 16.74
C THR A 125 -1.12 -8.76 15.29
N THR A 126 -1.95 -7.91 14.69
CA THR A 126 -2.39 -8.06 13.30
C THR A 126 -2.15 -6.79 12.51
N CYS A 127 -1.95 -6.98 11.21
CA CYS A 127 -1.83 -5.90 10.24
C CYS A 127 -3.14 -5.79 9.45
N THR A 128 -3.36 -4.65 8.81
CA THR A 128 -4.66 -4.30 8.24
C THR A 128 -4.62 -4.30 6.72
N THR A 129 -5.54 -5.06 6.10
CA THR A 129 -5.76 -5.00 4.65
C THR A 129 -6.98 -4.18 4.30
N LEU A 130 -6.89 -3.39 3.22
CA LEU A 130 -8.02 -2.71 2.58
C LEU A 130 -8.65 -3.65 1.55
N SER A 131 -9.91 -4.02 1.72
CA SER A 131 -10.60 -4.83 0.71
C SER A 131 -10.99 -4.01 -0.51
N VAL A 132 -10.56 -4.47 -1.68
CA VAL A 132 -10.91 -3.84 -2.96
C VAL A 132 -12.40 -3.97 -3.31
N ARG A 133 -13.12 -4.92 -2.71
CA ARG A 133 -14.53 -5.19 -3.04
C ARG A 133 -15.49 -4.24 -2.33
N ASP A 134 -15.35 -4.13 -1.01
CA ASP A 134 -16.27 -3.40 -0.13
C ASP A 134 -15.61 -2.19 0.59
N GLY A 135 -14.30 -1.99 0.40
CA GLY A 135 -13.56 -0.91 1.05
C GLY A 135 -13.34 -1.14 2.55
N LEU A 136 -13.80 -2.26 3.11
CA LEU A 136 -13.73 -2.57 4.53
C LEU A 136 -12.38 -3.16 4.92
N TRP A 137 -11.95 -2.84 6.14
CA TRP A 137 -10.66 -3.25 6.69
C TRP A 137 -10.75 -4.59 7.39
N ARG A 138 -9.71 -5.41 7.25
CA ARG A 138 -9.64 -6.74 7.85
C ARG A 138 -8.27 -7.00 8.43
N SER A 139 -8.22 -7.58 9.63
CA SER A 139 -7.02 -8.06 10.27
C SER A 139 -6.47 -9.31 9.57
N ARG A 140 -5.15 -9.34 9.41
CA ARG A 140 -4.39 -10.46 8.87
C ARG A 140 -3.07 -10.58 9.63
N PHE A 141 -2.48 -11.77 9.65
CA PHE A 141 -1.15 -11.96 10.22
C PHE A 141 -0.12 -11.16 9.40
N CYS A 142 0.70 -10.35 10.09
CA CYS A 142 1.60 -9.39 9.46
C CYS A 142 2.64 -10.00 8.51
N PHE A 143 2.98 -11.28 8.69
CA PHE A 143 3.97 -11.99 7.87
C PHE A 143 3.41 -12.51 6.54
N GLN A 144 2.16 -12.21 6.20
CA GLN A 144 1.59 -12.59 4.90
C GLN A 144 2.12 -11.71 3.77
N LEU A 145 2.58 -12.34 2.69
CA LEU A 145 2.93 -11.64 1.45
C LEU A 145 1.66 -11.12 0.78
N ARG A 146 1.54 -9.79 0.66
CA ARG A 146 0.44 -9.10 -0.01
C ARG A 146 0.96 -7.83 -0.69
N PRO A 147 0.27 -7.34 -1.74
CA PRO A 147 0.49 -5.97 -2.22
C PRO A 147 0.27 -4.97 -1.09
N PHE A 148 0.74 -3.73 -1.26
CA PHE A 148 0.58 -2.68 -0.26
C PHE A 148 0.53 -1.31 -0.90
N ILE A 149 -0.01 -0.34 -0.18
CA ILE A 149 -0.21 1.03 -0.67
C ILE A 149 0.72 1.97 0.08
N CYS A 150 1.61 2.67 -0.63
CA CYS A 150 2.44 3.73 -0.07
C CYS A 150 1.80 5.10 -0.27
N GLN A 151 2.11 6.03 0.63
CA GLN A 151 1.76 7.45 0.62
C GLN A 151 3.02 8.32 0.73
N TYR A 152 3.10 9.41 -0.02
CA TYR A 152 4.23 10.35 -0.01
C TYR A 152 3.84 11.75 -0.48
#